data_AF-A0A661HZQ9-F1
#
_entry.id   AF-A0A661HZQ9-F1
#
_cell.length_a   1.000
_cell.length_b   1.000
_cell.length_c   1.000
_cell.angle_alpha   90.00
_cell.angle_beta   90.00
_cell.angle_gamma   90.00
#
_symmetry.space_group_name_H-M   'P 1'
#
loop_
_entity.id
_entity.type
_entity.pdbx_description
1 polymer ?
#
loop_
_entity_poly.entity_id
_entity_poly.type
_entity_poly.pdbx_seq_one_letter_code
_entity_poly.pdbx_strand_id
1 'polypeptide(L)'
;MKNSSIEAKNDFWQLFGAWFTLSLSDKVKFSIKVSISIALAYLIPLSQGWTQPQTAVITIIIIASASSVVESITKGMNRVIGTIIGAIIGMILISIFPQDRELYLLLLSLFVITTLYLARSFKGDMTIFLISAVTMMMV
;
A
#
# COMPACT_ATOMS: atom_id res chain seq x y z
N MET A 1 -39.48 19.56 1.88
CA MET A 1 -39.24 18.10 1.85
C MET A 1 -37.76 17.69 1.67
N LYS A 2 -36.76 18.54 1.95
CA LYS A 2 -35.32 18.21 1.73
C LYS A 2 -34.46 18.17 3.02
N ASN A 3 -35.07 18.36 4.20
CA ASN A 3 -34.31 18.48 5.46
C ASN A 3 -34.36 17.23 6.36
N SER A 4 -35.31 16.30 6.15
CA SER A 4 -35.47 15.10 6.99
C SER A 4 -34.48 13.97 6.67
N SER A 5 -33.87 13.96 5.49
CA SER A 5 -32.89 12.94 5.09
C SER A 5 -31.45 13.24 5.54
N ILE A 6 -31.16 14.48 5.95
CA ILE A 6 -29.82 14.91 6.40
C ILE A 6 -29.66 14.68 7.91
N GLU A 7 -30.73 14.87 8.70
CA GLU A 7 -30.73 14.61 10.15
C GLU A 7 -30.56 13.12 10.47
N ALA A 8 -31.28 12.22 9.78
CA ALA A 8 -31.15 10.77 10.00
C ALA A 8 -29.73 10.23 9.70
N LYS A 9 -29.02 10.83 8.74
CA LYS A 9 -27.64 10.46 8.44
C LYS A 9 -26.72 10.87 9.59
N ASN A 10 -26.89 12.08 10.12
CA ASN A 10 -26.08 12.58 11.24
C ASN A 10 -26.37 11.83 12.56
N ASP A 11 -27.62 11.45 12.80
CA ASP A 11 -28.02 10.61 13.94
C ASP A 11 -27.46 9.19 13.82
N PHE A 12 -27.48 8.58 12.63
CA PHE A 12 -26.86 7.28 12.41
C PHE A 12 -25.35 7.31 12.70
N TRP A 13 -24.64 8.34 12.22
CA TRP A 13 -23.21 8.51 12.51
C TRP A 13 -22.93 8.86 13.99
N GLN A 14 -23.82 9.59 14.65
CA GLN A 14 -23.71 9.87 16.10
C GLN A 14 -24.03 8.64 16.96
N LEU A 15 -25.02 7.82 16.59
CA LEU A 15 -25.34 6.57 17.28
C LEU A 15 -24.25 5.52 17.08
N PHE A 16 -23.71 5.42 15.87
CA PHE A 16 -22.55 4.59 15.58
C PHE A 16 -21.29 5.11 16.30
N GLY A 17 -21.10 6.43 16.32
CA GLY A 17 -20.07 7.11 17.10
C GLY A 17 -20.22 6.87 18.60
N ALA A 18 -21.45 6.86 19.13
CA ALA A 18 -21.76 6.64 20.55
C ALA A 18 -21.44 5.20 20.99
N TRP A 19 -21.67 4.22 20.10
CA TRP A 19 -21.23 2.84 20.31
C TRP A 19 -19.70 2.71 20.31
N PHE A 20 -19.01 3.58 19.55
CA PHE A 20 -17.55 3.64 19.49
C PHE A 20 -16.90 4.50 20.58
N THR A 21 -17.63 5.44 21.21
CA THR A 21 -17.20 6.26 22.35
C THR A 21 -17.31 5.50 23.66
N LEU A 22 -16.96 4.21 23.67
CA LEU A 22 -16.68 3.51 24.92
C LEU A 22 -15.63 4.33 25.67
N SER A 23 -15.95 4.72 26.91
CA SER A 23 -15.05 5.43 27.84
C SER A 23 -13.91 4.51 28.30
N LEU A 24 -13.14 4.04 27.32
CA LEU A 24 -12.01 3.13 27.47
C LEU A 24 -10.72 3.93 27.51
N SER A 25 -9.77 3.46 28.32
CA SER A 25 -8.38 3.92 28.30
C SER A 25 -7.78 3.78 26.90
N ASP A 26 -6.93 4.73 26.50
CA ASP A 26 -6.30 4.77 25.17
C ASP A 26 -5.54 3.48 24.83
N LYS A 27 -4.99 2.82 25.85
CA LYS A 27 -4.31 1.52 25.69
C LYS A 27 -5.26 0.43 25.18
N VAL A 28 -6.49 0.38 25.72
CA VAL A 28 -7.48 -0.63 25.31
C VAL A 28 -7.98 -0.34 23.90
N LYS A 29 -8.23 0.94 23.57
CA LYS A 29 -8.60 1.36 22.21
C LYS A 29 -7.53 0.99 21.19
N PHE A 30 -6.26 1.18 21.55
CA PHE A 30 -5.13 0.78 20.71
C PHE A 30 -5.08 -0.73 20.50
N SER A 31 -5.14 -1.53 21.57
CA SER A 31 -5.10 -2.99 21.48
C SER A 31 -6.26 -3.55 20.63
N ILE A 32 -7.48 -3.02 20.78
CA ILE A 32 -8.64 -3.44 19.97
C ILE A 32 -8.40 -3.13 18.49
N LYS A 33 -7.90 -1.93 18.16
CA LYS A 33 -7.59 -1.56 16.77
C LYS A 33 -6.56 -2.51 16.17
N VAL A 34 -5.47 -2.80 16.89
CA VAL A 34 -4.41 -3.69 16.42
C VAL A 34 -4.93 -5.12 16.21
N SER A 35 -5.69 -5.67 17.16
CA SER A 35 -6.28 -7.01 17.03
C SER A 35 -7.22 -7.13 15.83
N ILE A 36 -8.06 -6.12 15.58
CA ILE A 36 -8.94 -6.07 14.40
C ILE A 36 -8.10 -5.99 13.12
N SER A 37 -7.04 -5.15 13.10
CA SER A 37 -6.14 -5.06 11.94
C SER A 37 -5.47 -6.39 11.62
N ILE A 38 -4.99 -7.12 12.63
CA ILE A 38 -4.37 -8.44 12.46
C ILE A 38 -5.38 -9.46 11.90
N ALA A 39 -6.60 -9.49 12.43
CA ALA A 39 -7.64 -10.38 11.94
C ALA A 39 -7.95 -10.13 10.45
N LEU A 40 -8.13 -8.86 10.07
CA LEU A 40 -8.36 -8.48 8.67
C LEU A 40 -7.17 -8.82 7.76
N ALA A 41 -5.95 -8.59 8.23
CA ALA A 41 -4.74 -8.89 7.47
C ALA A 41 -4.50 -10.37 7.24
N TYR A 42 -5.09 -11.26 8.04
CA TYR A 42 -5.06 -12.69 7.82
C TYR A 42 -6.21 -13.15 6.91
N LEU A 43 -7.41 -12.59 7.09
CA LEU A 43 -8.59 -12.95 6.30
C LEU A 43 -8.42 -12.64 4.81
N ILE A 44 -7.88 -11.46 4.47
CA ILE A 44 -7.76 -11.04 3.06
C ILE A 44 -6.85 -11.98 2.26
N PRO A 45 -5.58 -12.23 2.64
CA PRO A 45 -4.71 -13.11 1.86
C PRO A 45 -5.20 -14.55 1.80
N LEU A 46 -5.81 -15.06 2.89
CA LEU A 46 -6.40 -16.40 2.89
C LEU A 46 -7.56 -16.52 1.89
N SER A 47 -8.43 -15.52 1.82
CA SER A 47 -9.52 -15.51 0.83
C SER A 47 -9.03 -15.45 -0.62
N GLN A 48 -7.86 -14.87 -0.85
CA GLN A 48 -7.21 -14.77 -2.16
C GLN A 48 -6.28 -15.96 -2.47
N GLY A 49 -6.15 -16.92 -1.55
CA GLY A 49 -5.28 -18.10 -1.72
C GLY A 49 -3.78 -17.77 -1.68
N TRP A 50 -3.37 -16.65 -1.08
CA TRP A 50 -1.96 -16.27 -1.02
C TRP A 50 -1.18 -17.19 -0.06
N THR A 51 0.03 -17.58 -0.46
CA THR A 51 0.86 -18.56 0.26
C THR A 51 1.50 -18.02 1.55
N GLN A 52 1.46 -16.69 1.78
CA GLN A 52 2.18 -16.05 2.88
C GLN A 52 1.38 -14.93 3.57
N PRO A 53 0.25 -15.24 4.26
CA PRO A 53 -0.51 -14.26 5.04
C PRO A 53 0.27 -13.71 6.24
N GLN A 54 1.18 -14.51 6.81
CA GLN A 54 1.93 -14.17 8.02
C GLN A 54 2.78 -12.90 7.90
N THR A 55 3.29 -12.59 6.71
CA THR A 55 4.14 -11.41 6.46
C THR A 55 3.37 -10.11 6.70
N ALA A 56 2.08 -10.09 6.36
CA ALA A 56 1.21 -8.94 6.60
C ALA A 56 0.98 -8.72 8.10
N VAL A 57 0.72 -9.80 8.85
CA VAL A 57 0.52 -9.75 10.31
C VAL A 57 1.77 -9.29 11.05
N ILE A 58 2.94 -9.85 10.71
CA ILE A 58 4.22 -9.46 11.30
C ILE A 58 4.47 -7.95 11.09
N THR A 59 4.16 -7.43 9.91
CA THR A 59 4.31 -6.01 9.60
C THR A 59 3.43 -5.14 10.50
N ILE A 60 2.18 -5.52 10.73
CA ILE A 60 1.26 -4.79 11.62
C ILE A 60 1.79 -4.76 13.04
N ILE A 61 2.31 -5.89 13.54
CA ILE A 61 2.90 -5.97 14.89
C ILE A 61 4.12 -5.05 15.01
N ILE A 62 5.00 -5.04 14.00
CA ILE A 62 6.19 -4.16 13.96
C ILE A 62 5.78 -2.69 13.98
N ILE A 63 4.82 -2.30 13.12
CA ILE A 63 4.36 -0.91 13.03
C ILE A 63 3.63 -0.48 14.30
N ALA A 64 2.81 -1.36 14.89
CA ALA A 64 2.12 -1.10 16.15
C ALA A 64 3.10 -0.94 17.33
N SER A 65 4.28 -1.56 17.25
CA SER A 65 5.32 -1.46 18.27
C SER A 65 6.31 -0.31 18.02
N ALA A 66 6.27 0.32 16.83
CA ALA A 66 7.18 1.37 16.44
C ALA A 66 6.78 2.74 17.02
N SER A 67 7.77 3.49 17.49
CA SER A 67 7.55 4.82 18.09
C SER A 67 7.28 5.92 17.07
N SER A 68 7.72 5.77 15.81
CA SER A 68 7.57 6.75 14.73
C SER A 68 6.69 6.22 13.58
N VAL A 69 5.38 6.23 13.81
CA VAL A 69 4.39 5.78 12.81
C VAL A 69 4.42 6.65 11.54
N VAL A 70 4.61 7.96 11.67
CA VAL A 70 4.54 8.91 10.54
C VAL A 70 5.64 8.66 9.52
N GLU A 71 6.89 8.47 9.97
CA GLU A 71 8.02 8.20 9.07
C GLU A 71 7.87 6.86 8.34
N SER A 72 7.34 5.85 9.05
CA SER A 72 7.08 4.51 8.51
C SER A 72 5.98 4.55 7.43
N ILE A 73 4.94 5.36 7.61
CA ILE A 73 3.87 5.54 6.62
C ILE A 73 4.42 6.22 5.36
N THR A 74 5.18 7.30 5.50
CA THR A 74 5.75 8.01 4.34
C THR A 74 6.67 7.11 3.52
N LYS A 75 7.54 6.32 4.19
CA LYS A 75 8.38 5.32 3.52
C LYS A 75 7.56 4.19 2.89
N GLY A 76 6.49 3.73 3.55
CA GLY A 76 5.59 2.71 3.02
C GLY A 76 4.84 3.18 1.76
N MET A 77 4.35 4.41 1.76
CA MET A 77 3.66 5.02 0.61
C MET A 77 4.57 5.11 -0.61
N ASN A 78 5.84 5.48 -0.39
CA ASN A 78 6.86 5.49 -1.44
C ASN A 78 7.04 4.12 -2.11
N ARG A 79 6.93 3.01 -1.35
CA ARG A 79 7.00 1.65 -1.92
C ARG A 79 5.80 1.36 -2.82
N VAL A 80 4.59 1.71 -2.37
CA VAL A 80 3.35 1.49 -3.14
C VAL A 80 3.36 2.29 -4.43
N ILE A 81 3.81 3.55 -4.39
CA ILE A 81 3.91 4.40 -5.58
C ILE A 81 4.92 3.80 -6.57
N GLY A 82 6.08 3.35 -6.09
CA GLY A 82 7.10 2.73 -6.94
C GLY A 82 6.62 1.47 -7.65
N THR A 83 5.89 0.58 -6.96
CA THR A 83 5.35 -0.64 -7.59
C THR A 83 4.27 -0.33 -8.61
N ILE A 84 3.36 0.61 -8.32
CA ILE A 84 2.30 1.00 -9.26
C ILE A 84 2.90 1.57 -10.55
N ILE A 85 3.86 2.49 -10.43
CA ILE A 85 4.54 3.09 -11.59
C ILE A 85 5.27 2.01 -12.41
N GLY A 86 6.03 1.14 -11.73
CA GLY A 86 6.74 0.05 -12.40
C GLY A 86 5.81 -0.93 -13.11
N ALA A 87 4.70 -1.31 -12.46
CA ALA A 87 3.70 -2.22 -13.02
C ALA A 87 2.97 -1.63 -14.22
N ILE A 88 2.58 -0.35 -14.18
CA ILE A 88 1.93 0.33 -15.31
C ILE A 88 2.87 0.38 -16.51
N ILE A 89 4.12 0.78 -16.30
CA ILE A 89 5.11 0.88 -17.38
C ILE A 89 5.40 -0.52 -17.97
N GLY A 90 5.60 -1.53 -17.12
CA GLY A 90 5.82 -2.91 -17.56
C GLY A 90 4.63 -3.44 -18.37
N MET A 91 3.40 -3.28 -17.88
CA MET A 91 2.20 -3.70 -18.60
C MET A 91 2.01 -2.98 -19.94
N ILE A 92 2.32 -1.67 -20.01
CA ILE A 92 2.27 -0.91 -21.27
C ILE A 92 3.30 -1.47 -22.26
N LEU A 93 4.54 -1.74 -21.83
CA LEU A 93 5.56 -2.31 -22.70
C LEU A 93 5.14 -3.67 -23.28
N ILE A 94 4.61 -4.56 -22.43
CA ILE A 94 4.10 -5.87 -22.86
C ILE A 94 2.94 -5.70 -23.85
N SER A 95 2.05 -4.74 -23.60
CA SER A 95 0.90 -4.49 -24.48
C SER A 95 1.29 -3.98 -25.86
N ILE A 96 2.38 -3.21 -25.98
CA ILE A 96 2.81 -2.61 -27.26
C ILE A 96 3.68 -3.59 -28.07
N PHE A 97 4.50 -4.42 -27.41
CA PHE A 97 5.42 -5.35 -28.07
C PHE A 97 5.22 -6.81 -27.64
N PRO A 98 4.01 -7.39 -27.79
CA PRO A 98 3.77 -8.76 -27.32
C PRO A 98 4.48 -9.84 -28.16
N GLN A 99 4.89 -9.53 -29.40
CA GLN A 99 5.46 -10.50 -30.35
C GLN A 99 6.99 -10.29 -30.60
N ASP A 100 7.50 -9.05 -30.46
CA ASP A 100 8.88 -8.70 -30.77
C ASP A 100 9.78 -8.68 -29.53
N ARG A 101 10.39 -9.83 -29.22
CA ARG A 101 11.24 -10.03 -28.02
C ARG A 101 12.43 -9.06 -27.94
N GLU A 102 13.08 -8.78 -29.07
CA GLU A 102 14.31 -7.96 -29.09
C GLU A 102 14.01 -6.49 -28.78
N LEU A 103 12.94 -5.94 -29.39
CA LEU A 103 12.50 -4.56 -29.15
C LEU A 103 12.00 -4.37 -27.71
N TYR A 104 11.28 -5.35 -27.18
CA TYR A 104 10.85 -5.36 -25.77
C TYR A 104 12.05 -5.26 -24.82
N LEU A 105 13.06 -6.13 -24.99
CA LEU A 105 14.23 -6.16 -24.12
C LEU A 105 15.06 -4.87 -24.22
N LEU A 106 15.19 -4.29 -25.40
CA LEU A 106 15.95 -3.06 -25.61
C LEU A 106 15.25 -1.87 -24.91
N LEU A 107 13.94 -1.69 -25.13
CA LEU A 107 13.16 -0.63 -24.48
C LEU A 107 13.11 -0.81 -22.96
N LEU A 108 12.90 -2.04 -22.47
CA LEU A 108 12.92 -2.35 -21.05
C LEU A 108 14.28 -1.96 -20.44
N SER A 109 15.38 -2.31 -21.08
CA SER A 109 16.72 -1.95 -20.60
C SER A 109 16.91 -0.43 -20.51
N LEU A 110 16.38 0.34 -21.47
CA LEU A 110 16.47 1.79 -21.47
C LEU A 110 15.66 2.41 -20.32
N PHE A 111 14.45 1.91 -20.07
CA PHE A 111 13.63 2.35 -18.94
C PHE A 111 14.26 2.01 -17.58
N VAL A 112 14.85 0.82 -17.45
CA VAL A 112 15.56 0.40 -16.24
C VAL A 112 16.80 1.27 -16.01
N ILE A 113 17.61 1.52 -17.04
CA ILE A 113 18.79 2.41 -16.93
C ILE A 113 18.36 3.81 -16.53
N THR A 114 17.27 4.33 -17.12
CA THR A 114 16.76 5.67 -16.80
C THR A 114 16.29 5.76 -15.36
N THR A 115 15.52 4.77 -14.88
CA THR A 115 15.05 4.73 -13.48
C THR A 115 16.21 4.56 -12.50
N LEU A 116 17.23 3.75 -12.80
CA LEU A 116 18.44 3.62 -11.98
C LEU A 116 19.30 4.90 -11.97
N TYR A 117 19.41 5.58 -13.11
CA TYR A 117 20.10 6.87 -13.17
C TYR A 117 19.39 7.93 -12.33
N LEU A 118 18.05 8.02 -12.41
CA LEU A 118 17.26 8.90 -11.56
C LEU A 118 17.41 8.52 -10.09
N ALA A 119 17.40 7.23 -9.74
CA ALA A 119 17.66 6.77 -8.38
C ALA A 119 18.98 7.34 -7.85
N ARG A 120 20.04 7.31 -8.67
CA ARG A 120 21.37 7.76 -8.27
C ARG A 120 21.55 9.28 -8.26
N SER A 121 20.80 10.00 -9.10
CA SER A 121 20.82 11.46 -9.18
C SER A 121 20.02 12.14 -8.06
N PHE A 122 18.94 11.49 -7.60
CA PHE A 122 18.12 12.00 -6.51
C PHE A 122 18.83 11.87 -5.16
N LYS A 123 19.10 13.01 -4.49
CA LYS A 123 19.67 13.08 -3.12
C LYS A 123 18.69 12.69 -2.01
N GLY A 124 17.49 12.23 -2.37
CA GLY A 124 16.41 11.87 -1.44
C GLY A 124 16.27 10.37 -1.24
N ASP A 125 15.04 9.93 -0.96
CA ASP A 125 14.70 8.52 -0.71
C ASP A 125 14.66 7.73 -2.05
N MET A 126 15.77 7.05 -2.38
CA MET A 126 15.96 6.33 -3.66
C MET A 126 15.00 5.13 -3.83
N THR A 127 14.29 4.76 -2.77
CA THR A 127 13.43 3.57 -2.68
C THR A 127 12.38 3.49 -3.79
N ILE A 128 11.78 4.61 -4.19
CA ILE A 128 10.73 4.65 -5.23
C ILE A 128 11.29 4.19 -6.57
N PHE A 129 12.45 4.71 -6.96
CA PHE A 129 13.07 4.42 -8.25
C PHE A 129 13.60 2.99 -8.32
N LEU A 130 14.20 2.49 -7.23
CA LEU A 130 14.71 1.12 -7.17
C LEU A 130 13.59 0.09 -7.26
N ILE A 131 12.50 0.27 -6.50
CA ILE A 131 11.36 -0.65 -6.53
C ILE A 131 10.65 -0.60 -7.88
N SER A 132 10.53 0.59 -8.47
CA SER A 132 9.95 0.74 -9.81
C SER A 132 10.76 -0.03 -10.85
N ALA A 133 12.10 0.10 -10.84
CA ALA A 133 12.98 -0.64 -11.75
C ALA A 133 12.87 -2.15 -11.58
N VAL A 134 12.88 -2.66 -10.34
CA VAL A 134 12.71 -4.10 -10.07
C VAL A 134 11.33 -4.58 -10.52
N THR A 135 10.28 -3.81 -10.26
CA THR A 135 8.92 -4.20 -10.65
C THR A 135 8.76 -4.25 -12.17
N MET A 136 9.37 -3.33 -12.92
CA MET A 136 9.40 -3.39 -14.39
C MET A 136 10.07 -4.67 -14.91
N MET A 137 11.08 -5.20 -14.21
CA MET A 137 11.76 -6.44 -14.62
C MET A 137 10.96 -7.71 -14.28
N MET A 138 10.05 -7.65 -13.31
CA MET A 138 9.25 -8.80 -12.88
C MET A 138 7.93 -8.95 -13.65
N VAL A 139 7.41 -7.86 -14.22
CA VAL A 139 6.21 -7.85 -15.08
C VAL A 139 6.58 -8.39 -16.47
#